data_AF-A0A238JX98-F1
#
_entry.id   AF-A0A238JX98-F1
#
_cell.length_a   1.000
_cell.length_b   1.000
_cell.length_c   1.000
_cell.angle_alpha   90.00
_cell.angle_beta   90.00
_cell.angle_gamma   90.00
#
_symmetry.space_group_name_H-M   'P 1'
#
loop_
_entity.id
_entity.type
_entity.pdbx_description
1 polymer ?
#
loop_
_entity_poly.entity_id
_entity_poly.type
_entity_poly.pdbx_seq_one_letter_code
_entity_poly.pdbx_strand_id
1 'polypeptide(L)'
;MTDRDGFDDLQERGEALGDALGDAATMAAAFDAQMKRISAAFEETGKDVATLERGMSSGLRKAFDGVVMDGMNLSDALDVLKNSMIRTAYSAAIKPVTDHFGGMLANTVGGLVQGLLPFADGGSFAQGRVMPFANGGVVTGPTTFPMRGATGLMGEAGPEAIMPLARGPDGKLGVRNSGGGGAVNVVMNITTPDVQGFRRSQGQIAAQMSRAMGRGNRNR
;
A
#
# COMPACT_ATOMS: atom_id res chain seq x y z
N MET A 1 57.51 -57.39 29.44
CA MET A 1 56.90 -57.15 28.11
C MET A 1 55.45 -56.67 28.23
N THR A 2 54.78 -56.86 29.35
CA THR A 2 53.35 -56.53 29.59
C THR A 2 53.02 -55.06 29.82
N ASP A 3 53.96 -54.21 30.24
CA ASP A 3 53.64 -52.79 30.53
C ASP A 3 53.52 -51.91 29.28
N ARG A 4 54.21 -52.25 28.18
CA ARG A 4 54.13 -51.48 26.92
C ARG A 4 52.79 -51.64 26.22
N ASP A 5 52.24 -52.85 26.25
CA ASP A 5 50.95 -53.17 25.61
C ASP A 5 49.77 -52.42 26.26
N GLY A 6 49.84 -52.12 27.55
CA GLY A 6 48.80 -51.36 28.26
C GLY A 6 48.79 -49.86 27.93
N PHE A 7 49.95 -49.26 27.62
CA PHE A 7 50.02 -47.85 27.20
C PHE A 7 49.51 -47.67 25.76
N ASP A 8 49.79 -48.61 24.87
CA ASP A 8 49.30 -48.56 23.48
C ASP A 8 47.76 -48.74 23.42
N ASP A 9 47.17 -49.66 24.19
CA ASP A 9 45.70 -49.82 24.29
C ASP A 9 45.00 -48.59 24.89
N LEU A 10 45.62 -47.91 25.85
CA LEU A 10 45.10 -46.65 26.39
C LEU A 10 45.15 -45.51 25.35
N GLN A 11 46.20 -45.47 24.52
CA GLN A 11 46.33 -44.48 23.46
C GLN A 11 45.30 -44.72 22.36
N GLU A 12 45.11 -45.97 21.92
CA GLU A 12 44.09 -46.34 20.93
C GLU A 12 42.67 -46.00 21.41
N ARG A 13 42.36 -46.27 22.68
CA ARG A 13 41.07 -45.86 23.29
C ARG A 13 40.91 -44.35 23.40
N GLY A 14 42.01 -43.63 23.64
CA GLY A 14 42.01 -42.17 23.69
C GLY A 14 41.73 -41.53 22.33
N GLU A 15 42.33 -42.07 21.27
CA GLU A 15 42.10 -41.65 19.89
C GLU A 15 40.65 -41.96 19.45
N ALA A 16 40.17 -43.18 19.72
CA ALA A 16 38.78 -43.57 19.42
C ALA A 16 37.74 -42.72 20.18
N LEU A 17 38.03 -42.34 21.43
CA LEU A 17 37.19 -41.42 22.19
C LEU A 17 37.23 -40.00 21.61
N GLY A 18 38.40 -39.53 21.18
CA GLY A 18 38.56 -38.23 20.52
C GLY A 18 37.72 -38.13 19.23
N ASP A 19 37.77 -39.17 18.40
CA ASP A 19 36.98 -39.27 17.18
C ASP A 19 35.47 -39.30 17.49
N ALA A 20 35.05 -40.12 18.46
CA ALA A 20 33.65 -40.19 18.87
C ALA A 20 33.12 -38.84 19.42
N LEU A 21 33.95 -38.08 20.15
CA LEU A 21 33.61 -36.74 20.64
C LEU A 21 33.55 -35.72 19.49
N GLY A 22 34.43 -35.84 18.49
CA GLY A 22 34.40 -35.02 17.28
C GLY A 22 33.14 -35.26 16.43
N ASP A 23 32.75 -36.51 16.27
CA ASP A 23 31.53 -36.91 15.58
C ASP A 23 30.29 -36.41 16.33
N ALA A 24 30.27 -36.54 17.67
CA ALA A 24 29.20 -36.03 18.51
C ALA A 24 29.08 -34.50 18.42
N ALA A 25 30.19 -33.77 18.40
CA ALA A 25 30.20 -32.31 18.21
C ALA A 25 29.64 -31.92 16.84
N THR A 26 29.98 -32.68 15.79
CA THR A 26 29.46 -32.46 14.43
C THR A 26 27.96 -32.72 14.35
N MET A 27 27.47 -33.79 14.97
CA MET A 27 26.03 -34.08 15.07
C MET A 27 25.29 -33.00 15.88
N ALA A 28 25.86 -32.51 16.98
CA ALA A 28 25.28 -31.44 17.78
C ALA A 28 25.18 -30.13 17.00
N ALA A 29 26.20 -29.77 16.22
CA ALA A 29 26.17 -28.61 15.34
C ALA A 29 25.12 -28.74 14.24
N ALA A 30 24.98 -29.93 13.64
CA ALA A 30 23.95 -30.22 12.66
C ALA A 30 22.54 -30.12 13.25
N PHE A 31 22.35 -30.63 14.48
CA PHE A 31 21.09 -30.54 15.20
C PHE A 31 20.72 -29.09 15.54
N ASP A 32 21.66 -28.28 16.04
CA ASP A 32 21.44 -26.84 16.28
C ASP A 32 21.01 -26.11 15.00
N ALA A 33 21.66 -26.41 13.88
CA ALA A 33 21.26 -25.87 12.57
C ALA A 33 19.85 -26.29 12.17
N GLN A 34 19.43 -27.53 12.44
CA GLN A 34 18.06 -27.98 12.18
C GLN A 34 17.05 -27.31 13.10
N MET A 35 17.36 -27.17 14.39
CA MET A 35 16.49 -26.47 15.35
C MET A 35 16.25 -25.02 14.95
N LYS A 36 17.28 -24.33 14.45
CA LYS A 36 17.16 -22.96 13.91
C LYS A 36 16.27 -22.88 12.66
N ARG A 37 16.34 -23.88 11.78
CA ARG A 37 15.44 -23.96 10.61
C ARG A 37 13.99 -24.24 11.03
N ILE A 38 13.80 -25.14 11.99
CA ILE A 38 12.49 -25.45 12.56
C ILE A 38 11.90 -24.20 13.24
N SER A 39 12.69 -23.46 14.02
CA SER A 39 12.21 -22.21 14.65
C SER A 39 11.83 -21.15 13.62
N ALA A 40 12.60 -21.03 12.53
CA ALA A 40 12.27 -20.11 11.44
C ALA A 40 10.96 -20.51 10.73
N ALA A 41 10.76 -21.81 10.46
CA ALA A 41 9.54 -22.32 9.87
C ALA A 41 8.32 -22.11 10.80
N PHE A 42 8.49 -22.26 12.11
CA PHE A 42 7.44 -21.95 13.08
C PHE A 42 7.10 -20.46 13.15
N GLU A 43 8.09 -19.58 13.02
CA GLU A 43 7.86 -18.14 12.98
C GLU A 43 7.06 -17.74 11.73
N GLU A 44 7.40 -18.29 10.58
CA GLU A 44 6.66 -18.11 9.31
C GLU A 44 5.23 -18.64 9.43
N THR A 45 5.07 -19.87 9.91
CA THR A 45 3.75 -20.47 10.17
C THR A 45 2.93 -19.59 11.13
N GLY A 46 3.55 -19.01 12.16
CA GLY A 46 2.89 -18.10 13.09
C GLY A 46 2.39 -16.82 12.43
N LYS A 47 3.16 -16.26 11.50
CA LYS A 47 2.75 -15.07 10.71
C LYS A 47 1.57 -15.39 9.78
N ASP A 48 1.54 -16.58 9.21
CA ASP A 48 0.43 -17.06 8.37
C ASP A 48 -0.84 -17.29 9.17
N VAL A 49 -0.73 -17.94 10.33
CA VAL A 49 -1.85 -18.15 11.26
C VAL A 49 -2.42 -16.81 11.73
N ALA A 50 -1.57 -15.85 12.09
CA ALA A 50 -2.03 -14.52 12.50
C ALA A 50 -2.71 -13.76 11.35
N THR A 51 -2.29 -13.98 10.10
CA THR A 51 -2.96 -13.43 8.92
C THR A 51 -4.32 -14.06 8.71
N LEU A 52 -4.41 -15.38 8.84
CA LEU A 52 -5.65 -16.13 8.73
C LEU A 52 -6.67 -15.70 9.79
N GLU A 53 -6.23 -15.57 11.04
CA GLU A 53 -7.05 -15.12 12.15
C GLU A 53 -7.62 -13.72 11.92
N ARG A 54 -6.80 -12.77 11.47
CA ARG A 54 -7.25 -11.41 11.14
C ARG A 54 -8.26 -11.38 9.99
N GLY A 55 -8.04 -12.18 8.95
CA GLY A 55 -8.96 -12.27 7.83
C GLY A 55 -10.29 -12.96 8.16
N MET A 56 -10.23 -13.99 9.00
CA MET A 56 -11.41 -14.70 9.49
C MET A 56 -12.23 -13.83 10.44
N SER A 57 -11.59 -13.17 11.43
CA SER A 57 -12.26 -12.28 12.37
C SER A 57 -12.89 -11.07 11.67
N SER A 58 -12.19 -10.45 10.71
CA SER A 58 -12.76 -9.37 9.91
C SER A 58 -13.92 -9.84 9.02
N GLY A 59 -13.86 -11.06 8.47
CA GLY A 59 -14.92 -11.64 7.66
C GLY A 59 -16.16 -11.94 8.48
N LEU A 60 -15.97 -12.56 9.64
CA LEU A 60 -17.03 -12.88 10.60
C LEU A 60 -17.69 -11.61 11.13
N ARG A 61 -16.89 -10.59 11.48
CA ARG A 61 -17.41 -9.30 11.93
C ARG A 61 -18.26 -8.62 10.85
N LYS A 62 -17.81 -8.59 9.59
CA LYS A 62 -18.60 -8.05 8.48
C LYS A 62 -19.89 -8.82 8.24
N ALA A 63 -19.82 -10.16 8.29
CA ALA A 63 -20.99 -11.01 8.15
C ALA A 63 -22.00 -10.78 9.28
N PHE A 64 -21.54 -10.59 10.51
CA PHE A 64 -22.40 -10.29 11.65
C PHE A 64 -22.98 -8.87 11.59
N ASP A 65 -22.13 -7.87 11.34
CA ASP A 65 -22.54 -6.47 11.26
C ASP A 65 -23.60 -6.29 10.17
N GLY A 66 -23.45 -6.88 8.99
CA GLY A 66 -24.46 -6.69 7.96
C GLY A 66 -25.77 -7.46 8.21
N VAL A 67 -25.78 -8.57 8.98
CA VAL A 67 -27.03 -9.26 9.34
C VAL A 67 -27.78 -8.46 10.39
N VAL A 68 -27.06 -7.93 11.38
CA VAL A 68 -27.65 -7.22 12.52
C VAL A 68 -27.98 -5.77 12.18
N MET A 69 -27.09 -5.07 11.49
CA MET A 69 -27.21 -3.63 11.21
C MET A 69 -27.79 -3.35 9.83
N ASP A 70 -27.38 -4.11 8.81
CA ASP A 70 -27.80 -3.87 7.41
C ASP A 70 -29.00 -4.74 6.98
N GLY A 71 -29.46 -5.65 7.85
CA GLY A 71 -30.60 -6.55 7.59
C GLY A 71 -30.36 -7.54 6.44
N MET A 72 -29.11 -7.86 6.11
CA MET A 72 -28.80 -8.77 5.01
C MET A 72 -29.21 -10.21 5.33
N ASN A 73 -29.59 -10.96 4.30
CA ASN A 73 -29.98 -12.35 4.47
C ASN A 73 -28.79 -13.21 4.89
N LEU A 74 -29.06 -14.33 5.55
CA LEU A 74 -28.02 -15.27 5.96
C LEU A 74 -27.16 -15.74 4.77
N SER A 75 -27.77 -15.92 3.59
CA SER A 75 -27.04 -16.30 2.37
C SER A 75 -26.01 -15.24 1.95
N ASP A 76 -26.38 -13.96 2.02
CA ASP A 76 -25.49 -12.84 1.68
C ASP A 76 -24.35 -12.73 2.69
N ALA A 77 -24.64 -12.96 3.98
CA ALA A 77 -23.64 -13.02 5.03
C ALA A 77 -22.64 -14.16 4.85
N LEU A 78 -23.12 -15.33 4.42
CA LEU A 78 -22.27 -16.47 4.07
C LEU A 78 -21.40 -16.17 2.85
N ASP A 79 -21.90 -15.45 1.85
CA ASP A 79 -21.09 -15.01 0.71
C ASP A 79 -20.00 -14.00 1.12
N VAL A 80 -20.30 -13.10 2.07
CA VAL A 80 -19.29 -12.18 2.64
C VAL A 80 -18.19 -12.97 3.37
N LEU A 81 -18.57 -13.93 4.21
CA LEU A 81 -17.61 -14.78 4.93
C LEU A 81 -16.75 -15.59 3.97
N LYS A 82 -17.37 -16.25 2.98
CA LYS A 82 -16.69 -17.00 1.90
C LYS A 82 -15.67 -16.12 1.17
N ASN A 83 -16.08 -14.93 0.74
CA ASN A 83 -15.20 -14.01 0.03
C ASN A 83 -14.07 -13.47 0.92
N SER A 84 -14.27 -13.40 2.24
CA SER A 84 -13.21 -13.07 3.19
C SER A 84 -12.23 -14.22 3.35
N MET A 85 -12.71 -15.45 3.49
CA MET A 85 -11.88 -16.66 3.58
C MET A 85 -11.02 -16.86 2.33
N ILE A 86 -11.61 -16.74 1.14
CA ILE A 86 -10.90 -16.85 -0.15
C ILE A 86 -9.80 -15.80 -0.24
N ARG A 87 -10.12 -14.52 0.07
CA ARG A 87 -9.12 -13.44 0.05
C ARG A 87 -8.00 -13.68 1.06
N THR A 88 -8.34 -14.20 2.22
CA THR A 88 -7.35 -14.46 3.28
C THR A 88 -6.41 -15.59 2.88
N ALA A 89 -6.94 -16.71 2.40
CA ALA A 89 -6.16 -17.84 1.90
C ALA A 89 -5.29 -17.44 0.70
N TYR A 90 -5.85 -16.69 -0.25
CA TYR A 90 -5.10 -16.14 -1.39
C TYR A 90 -3.97 -15.21 -0.92
N SER A 91 -4.25 -14.32 0.03
CA SER A 91 -3.24 -13.41 0.57
C SER A 91 -2.13 -14.14 1.33
N ALA A 92 -2.46 -15.20 2.08
CA ALA A 92 -1.48 -16.01 2.79
C ALA A 92 -0.57 -16.77 1.81
N ALA A 93 -1.12 -17.27 0.70
CA ALA A 93 -0.33 -17.97 -0.31
C ALA A 93 0.60 -17.06 -1.13
N ILE A 94 0.23 -15.79 -1.33
CA ILE A 94 0.96 -14.87 -2.23
C ILE A 94 1.89 -13.91 -1.50
N LYS A 95 1.63 -13.61 -0.22
CA LYS A 95 2.53 -12.78 0.61
C LYS A 95 3.97 -13.28 0.59
N PRO A 96 4.28 -14.58 0.79
CA PRO A 96 5.66 -15.07 0.79
C PRO A 96 6.37 -14.78 -0.53
N VAL A 97 5.70 -15.02 -1.65
CA VAL A 97 6.25 -14.75 -2.99
C VAL A 97 6.44 -13.25 -3.19
N THR A 98 5.49 -12.43 -2.77
CA THR A 98 5.57 -10.98 -2.92
C THR A 98 6.68 -10.38 -2.05
N ASP A 99 6.88 -10.90 -0.85
CA ASP A 99 7.93 -10.46 0.08
C ASP A 99 9.32 -10.94 -0.37
N HIS A 100 9.44 -12.18 -0.87
CA HIS A 100 10.68 -12.71 -1.42
C HIS A 100 11.09 -12.00 -2.73
N PHE A 101 10.15 -11.82 -3.67
CA PHE A 101 10.44 -11.11 -4.91
C PHE A 101 10.62 -9.61 -4.68
N GLY A 102 9.81 -8.99 -3.80
CA GLY A 102 9.95 -7.59 -3.43
C GLY A 102 11.27 -7.30 -2.73
N GLY A 103 11.70 -8.16 -1.80
CA GLY A 103 12.99 -8.07 -1.13
C GLY A 103 14.17 -8.32 -2.08
N MET A 104 14.08 -9.29 -2.99
CA MET A 104 15.13 -9.55 -3.97
C MET A 104 15.24 -8.42 -5.01
N LEU A 105 14.12 -7.87 -5.49
CA LEU A 105 14.12 -6.73 -6.40
C LEU A 105 14.65 -5.46 -5.72
N ALA A 106 14.28 -5.22 -4.47
CA ALA A 106 14.80 -4.10 -3.69
C ALA A 106 16.31 -4.22 -3.44
N ASN A 107 16.81 -5.44 -3.18
CA ASN A 107 18.23 -5.68 -2.97
C ASN A 107 19.04 -5.63 -4.27
N THR A 108 18.49 -6.07 -5.40
CA THR A 108 19.18 -5.99 -6.71
C THR A 108 19.18 -4.56 -7.27
N VAL A 109 18.06 -3.83 -7.16
CA VAL A 109 18.01 -2.41 -7.53
C VAL A 109 18.87 -1.59 -6.57
N GLY A 110 18.83 -1.88 -5.26
CA GLY A 110 19.70 -1.26 -4.26
C GLY A 110 21.18 -1.50 -4.52
N GLY A 111 21.57 -2.74 -4.84
CA GLY A 111 22.96 -3.10 -5.16
C GLY A 111 23.46 -2.55 -6.49
N LEU A 112 22.60 -2.42 -7.50
CA LEU A 112 22.95 -1.78 -8.78
C LEU A 112 23.07 -0.26 -8.65
N VAL A 113 22.22 0.37 -7.85
CA VAL A 113 22.33 1.81 -7.52
C VAL A 113 23.58 2.08 -6.67
N GLN A 114 23.94 1.15 -5.78
CA GLN A 114 25.14 1.24 -4.94
C GLN A 114 26.44 0.87 -5.68
N GLY A 115 26.37 0.10 -6.77
CA GLY A 115 27.50 -0.23 -7.64
C GLY A 115 27.79 0.82 -8.73
N LEU A 116 26.80 1.64 -9.10
CA LEU A 116 26.96 2.72 -10.09
C LEU A 116 27.37 4.07 -9.46
N LEU A 117 27.26 4.20 -8.13
CA LEU A 117 27.62 5.38 -7.37
C LEU A 117 28.51 4.96 -6.19
N PRO A 118 29.77 5.38 -6.08
CA PRO A 118 30.69 4.94 -5.04
C PRO A 118 30.35 5.62 -3.72
N PHE A 119 29.28 5.18 -3.08
CA PHE A 119 28.88 5.58 -1.72
C PHE A 119 29.15 4.42 -0.74
N ALA A 120 30.30 3.77 -0.88
CA ALA A 120 30.69 2.60 -0.09
C ALA A 120 31.17 2.92 1.34
N ASP A 121 31.29 4.19 1.72
CA ASP A 121 31.61 4.55 3.10
C ASP A 121 30.43 5.32 3.74
N GLY A 122 29.71 4.62 4.63
CA GLY A 122 28.66 5.20 5.45
C GLY A 122 29.13 6.47 6.14
N GLY A 123 28.49 7.60 5.83
CA GLY A 123 28.98 8.88 6.32
C GLY A 123 28.05 10.05 6.06
N SER A 124 26.81 10.00 6.58
CA SER A 124 26.05 11.22 6.91
C SER A 124 24.82 11.04 7.82
N PHE A 125 24.38 9.82 8.15
CA PHE A 125 23.25 9.65 9.08
C PHE A 125 23.62 9.68 10.57
N ALA A 126 24.92 9.66 10.91
CA ALA A 126 25.40 9.61 12.29
C ALA A 126 25.67 10.99 12.93
N GLN A 127 25.26 12.10 12.29
CA GLN A 127 25.49 13.44 12.85
C GLN A 127 24.19 14.23 12.99
N GLY A 128 23.26 13.67 13.78
CA GLY A 128 22.48 14.40 14.79
C GLY A 128 21.76 15.70 14.40
N ARG A 129 21.49 15.97 13.13
CA ARG A 129 20.86 17.23 12.70
C ARG A 129 19.92 17.08 11.51
N VAL A 130 19.29 15.92 11.37
CA VAL A 130 18.04 15.85 10.62
C VAL A 130 16.99 16.47 11.54
N MET A 131 16.72 17.76 11.38
CA MET A 131 15.42 18.30 11.77
C MET A 131 14.41 17.58 10.87
N PRO A 132 13.61 16.64 11.37
CA PRO A 132 12.52 16.14 10.56
C PRO A 132 11.65 17.36 10.25
N PHE A 133 11.39 17.60 8.97
CA PHE A 133 10.33 18.52 8.55
C PHE A 133 8.99 17.87 8.91
N ALA A 134 8.73 17.80 10.22
CA ALA A 134 7.43 17.55 10.79
C ALA A 134 6.62 18.82 10.55
N ASN A 135 5.50 18.67 9.84
CA ASN A 135 4.56 19.69 9.38
C ASN A 135 4.87 20.20 7.97
N GLY A 136 4.03 19.78 7.02
CA GLY A 136 4.09 20.13 5.61
C GLY A 136 4.11 21.64 5.37
N GLY A 137 5.32 22.16 5.14
CA GLY A 137 5.54 23.47 4.57
C GLY A 137 5.60 23.35 3.06
N VAL A 138 4.70 24.05 2.35
CA VAL A 138 4.79 24.24 0.91
C VAL A 138 6.01 25.11 0.63
N VAL A 139 6.97 24.58 -0.13
CA VAL A 139 8.20 25.28 -0.49
C VAL A 139 7.90 26.21 -1.67
N THR A 140 7.33 27.37 -1.36
CA THR A 140 6.86 28.37 -2.34
C THR A 140 7.96 29.09 -3.13
N GLY A 141 9.22 28.63 -3.05
CA GLY A 141 10.34 29.21 -3.78
C GLY A 141 11.64 28.39 -3.68
N PRO A 142 12.60 28.64 -4.58
CA PRO A 142 13.85 27.88 -4.67
C PRO A 142 14.60 27.89 -3.35
N THR A 143 14.62 26.74 -2.67
CA THR A 143 15.23 26.58 -1.35
C THR A 143 16.50 25.76 -1.51
N THR A 144 17.63 26.37 -1.17
CA THR A 144 18.93 25.70 -1.23
C THR A 144 19.15 24.87 0.03
N PHE A 145 19.51 23.59 -0.13
CA PHE A 145 19.98 22.76 0.96
C PHE A 145 21.42 22.29 0.71
N PRO A 146 22.26 22.25 1.75
CA PRO A 146 23.65 21.84 1.59
C PRO A 146 23.73 20.34 1.27
N MET A 147 24.45 19.98 0.22
CA MET A 147 24.86 18.61 -0.09
C MET A 147 26.39 18.50 -0.02
N ARG A 148 26.94 17.31 0.22
CA ARG A 148 28.41 17.13 0.30
C ARG A 148 29.04 17.43 -1.07
N GLY A 149 29.69 18.59 -1.19
CA GLY A 149 30.39 19.03 -2.40
C GLY A 149 29.57 19.89 -3.38
N ALA A 150 28.28 20.16 -3.10
CA ALA A 150 27.45 21.05 -3.92
C ALA A 150 26.27 21.61 -3.13
N THR A 151 25.69 22.72 -3.59
CA THR A 151 24.44 23.24 -3.06
C THR A 151 23.29 22.66 -3.87
N GLY A 152 22.42 21.86 -3.23
CA GLY A 152 21.20 21.35 -3.87
C GLY A 152 20.14 22.44 -3.90
N LEU A 153 19.56 22.71 -5.06
CA LEU A 153 18.46 23.66 -5.22
C LEU A 153 17.15 22.87 -5.33
N MET A 154 16.29 22.96 -4.31
CA MET A 154 14.93 22.43 -4.39
C MET A 154 14.02 23.52 -4.97
N GLY A 155 13.49 23.29 -6.17
CA GLY A 155 12.50 24.14 -6.81
C GLY A 155 11.51 23.27 -7.56
N GLU A 156 10.23 23.59 -7.42
CA GLU A 156 9.14 22.87 -8.09
C GLU A 156 9.29 23.04 -9.61
N ALA A 157 9.06 21.98 -10.40
CA ALA A 157 9.39 21.91 -11.83
C ALA A 157 8.50 22.80 -12.75
N GLY A 158 7.89 23.85 -12.20
CA GLY A 158 7.01 24.78 -12.88
C GLY A 158 5.85 25.19 -11.95
N PRO A 159 5.15 26.30 -12.25
CA PRO A 159 3.99 26.73 -11.47
C PRO A 159 2.89 25.65 -11.57
N GLU A 160 2.66 24.89 -10.50
CA GLU A 160 1.51 24.00 -10.42
C GLU A 160 0.25 24.84 -10.24
N ALA A 161 -0.73 24.68 -11.13
CA ALA A 161 -2.02 25.32 -10.99
C ALA A 161 -2.76 24.69 -9.80
N ILE A 162 -2.84 25.39 -8.67
CA ILE A 162 -3.73 25.04 -7.57
C ILE A 162 -5.17 25.22 -8.06
N MET A 163 -5.79 24.13 -8.50
CA MET A 163 -7.18 24.17 -8.93
C MET A 163 -8.11 23.87 -7.76
N PRO A 164 -9.18 24.66 -7.54
CA PRO A 164 -10.09 24.44 -6.43
C PRO A 164 -10.79 23.08 -6.60
N LEU A 165 -10.47 22.12 -5.73
CA LEU A 165 -11.18 20.85 -5.67
C LEU A 165 -12.53 21.06 -4.97
N ALA A 166 -13.58 20.41 -5.47
CA ALA A 166 -14.82 20.31 -4.75
C ALA A 166 -15.47 18.95 -4.92
N ARG A 167 -16.28 18.61 -3.91
CA ARG A 167 -17.07 17.40 -3.92
C ARG A 167 -18.28 17.60 -4.84
N GLY A 168 -18.42 16.70 -5.81
CA GLY A 168 -19.60 16.61 -6.65
C GLY A 168 -20.82 16.09 -5.85
N PRO A 169 -22.03 16.23 -6.39
CA PRO A 169 -23.26 15.67 -5.80
C PRO A 169 -23.21 14.13 -5.66
N ASP A 170 -22.32 13.48 -6.41
CA ASP A 170 -22.00 12.05 -6.39
C ASP A 170 -20.94 11.67 -5.34
N GLY A 171 -20.51 12.62 -4.49
CA GLY A 171 -19.56 12.38 -3.41
C GLY A 171 -18.10 12.27 -3.84
N LYS A 172 -17.80 12.34 -5.14
CA LYS A 172 -16.43 12.28 -5.67
C LYS A 172 -15.78 13.65 -5.69
N LEU A 173 -14.46 13.69 -5.45
CA LEU A 173 -13.66 14.91 -5.54
C LEU A 173 -13.29 15.16 -7.00
N GLY A 174 -13.68 16.32 -7.53
CA GLY A 174 -13.36 16.76 -8.88
C GLY A 174 -12.76 18.16 -8.89
N VAL A 175 -12.04 18.49 -9.97
CA VAL A 175 -11.47 19.82 -10.19
C VAL A 175 -12.59 20.77 -10.61
N ARG A 176 -12.85 21.84 -9.85
CA ARG A 176 -13.75 22.91 -10.31
C ARG A 176 -13.04 23.69 -11.40
N ASN A 177 -13.57 23.62 -12.61
CA ASN A 177 -13.26 24.63 -13.62
C ASN A 177 -13.79 25.97 -13.10
N SER A 178 -12.92 26.91 -12.75
CA SER A 178 -13.27 28.23 -12.19
C SER A 178 -13.85 29.19 -13.24
N GLY A 179 -14.56 28.67 -14.23
CA GLY A 179 -15.13 29.42 -15.34
C GLY A 179 -16.56 28.96 -15.61
N GLY A 180 -17.51 29.60 -14.92
CA GLY A 180 -18.93 29.60 -15.27
C GLY A 180 -19.69 28.34 -14.87
N GLY A 181 -20.76 28.53 -14.09
CA GLY A 181 -21.70 27.49 -13.74
C GLY A 181 -22.08 26.63 -14.96
N GLY A 182 -22.10 25.31 -14.76
CA GLY A 182 -22.30 24.33 -15.82
C GLY A 182 -23.37 24.78 -16.80
N ALA A 183 -23.05 24.71 -18.10
CA ALA A 183 -23.92 25.16 -19.17
C ALA A 183 -25.31 24.53 -19.00
N VAL A 184 -26.30 25.36 -18.64
CA VAL A 184 -27.68 24.92 -18.47
C VAL A 184 -28.27 24.77 -19.85
N ASN A 185 -28.28 23.54 -20.38
CA ASN A 185 -28.96 23.25 -21.62
C ASN A 185 -30.47 23.12 -21.35
N VAL A 186 -31.28 24.04 -21.90
CA VAL A 186 -32.74 24.02 -21.78
C VAL A 186 -33.32 23.66 -23.14
N VAL A 187 -33.88 22.46 -23.25
CA VAL A 187 -34.57 21.98 -24.47
C VAL A 187 -36.07 22.19 -24.31
N MET A 188 -36.67 23.01 -25.17
CA MET A 188 -38.11 23.30 -25.17
C MET A 188 -38.76 22.69 -26.41
N ASN A 189 -39.65 21.71 -26.21
CA ASN A 189 -40.42 21.09 -27.28
C ASN A 189 -41.74 21.85 -27.44
N ILE A 190 -41.95 22.47 -28.60
CA ILE A 190 -43.13 23.28 -28.89
C ILE A 190 -43.97 22.56 -29.95
N THR A 191 -45.19 22.20 -29.58
CA THR A 191 -46.18 21.60 -30.49
C THR A 191 -47.26 22.63 -30.79
N THR A 192 -47.28 23.15 -32.01
CA THR A 192 -48.30 24.11 -32.46
C THR A 192 -48.98 23.62 -33.73
N PRO A 193 -50.32 23.64 -33.81
CA PRO A 193 -51.06 23.27 -35.01
C PRO A 193 -51.00 24.36 -36.11
N ASP A 194 -50.65 25.60 -35.76
CA ASP A 194 -50.53 26.73 -36.68
C ASP A 194 -49.14 27.39 -36.60
N VAL A 195 -48.46 27.46 -37.73
CA VAL A 195 -47.12 28.04 -37.88
C VAL A 195 -47.15 29.57 -37.79
N GLN A 196 -48.25 30.23 -38.20
CA GLN A 196 -48.39 31.68 -38.14
C GLN A 196 -48.61 32.15 -36.69
N GLY A 197 -49.44 31.43 -35.93
CA GLY A 197 -49.60 31.62 -34.49
C GLY A 197 -48.31 31.44 -33.70
N PHE A 198 -47.45 30.49 -34.10
CA PHE A 198 -46.12 30.34 -33.50
C PHE A 198 -45.25 31.57 -33.76
N ARG A 199 -45.15 32.05 -35.01
CA ARG A 199 -44.36 33.24 -35.37
C ARG A 199 -44.78 34.49 -34.57
N ARG A 200 -46.08 34.65 -34.32
CA ARG A 200 -46.61 35.77 -33.52
C ARG A 200 -46.31 35.64 -32.02
N SER A 201 -46.21 34.42 -31.51
CA SER A 201 -45.98 34.13 -30.08
C SER A 201 -44.52 33.87 -29.71
N GLN A 202 -43.60 33.79 -30.68
CA GLN A 202 -42.16 33.59 -30.44
C GLN A 202 -41.59 34.57 -29.40
N GLY A 203 -41.92 35.86 -29.47
CA GLY A 203 -41.45 36.86 -28.51
C GLY A 203 -41.97 36.62 -27.09
N GLN A 204 -43.20 36.14 -26.93
CA GLN A 204 -43.78 35.82 -25.63
C GLN A 204 -43.13 34.57 -25.00
N ILE A 205 -42.87 33.55 -25.82
CA ILE A 205 -42.18 32.32 -25.40
C ILE A 205 -40.75 32.62 -24.96
N ALA A 206 -40.01 33.45 -25.71
CA ALA A 206 -38.67 33.89 -25.34
C ALA A 206 -38.65 34.68 -24.02
N ALA A 207 -39.64 35.55 -23.80
CA ALA A 207 -39.77 36.30 -22.56
C ALA A 207 -40.10 35.38 -21.36
N GLN A 208 -40.95 34.37 -21.55
CA GLN A 208 -41.27 33.40 -20.51
C GLN A 208 -40.06 32.52 -20.17
N MET A 209 -39.28 32.10 -21.16
CA MET A 209 -38.04 31.36 -20.98
C MET A 209 -37.01 32.17 -20.17
N SER A 210 -36.80 33.44 -20.53
CA SER A 210 -35.88 34.34 -19.81
C SER A 210 -36.28 34.50 -18.33
N ARG A 211 -37.58 34.61 -18.03
CA ARG A 211 -38.11 34.63 -16.65
C ARG A 211 -37.92 33.30 -15.91
N ALA A 212 -38.04 32.16 -16.59
CA ALA A 212 -37.81 30.85 -16.00
C ALA A 212 -36.31 30.65 -15.65
N MET A 213 -35.41 31.00 -16.57
CA MET A 213 -33.96 30.94 -16.35
C MET A 213 -33.52 31.87 -15.20
N GLY A 214 -34.05 33.10 -15.14
CA GLY A 214 -33.77 34.05 -14.06
C GLY A 214 -34.30 33.63 -12.68
N ARG A 215 -35.28 32.72 -12.61
CA ARG A 215 -35.71 32.09 -11.35
C ARG A 215 -34.82 30.91 -10.98
N GLY A 216 -34.43 30.08 -11.97
CA GLY A 216 -33.50 28.96 -11.76
C GLY A 216 -32.11 29.39 -11.29
N ASN A 217 -31.60 30.53 -11.78
CA ASN A 217 -30.31 31.08 -11.30
C ASN A 217 -30.37 31.69 -9.90
N ARG A 218 -31.55 32.06 -9.39
CA ARG A 218 -31.71 32.64 -8.04
C ARG A 218 -31.89 31.60 -6.94
N ASN A 219 -32.31 30.38 -7.28
CA ASN A 219 -32.49 29.27 -6.34
C ASN A 219 -31.31 28.28 -6.33
N ARG A 220 -30.12 28.72 -6.77
CA ARG A 220 -28.87 27.93 -6.75
C ARG A 220 -27.92 28.42 -5.66
#